data_AF-A0A7J9Y795-F1
#
_entry.id   AF-A0A7J9Y795-F1
#
_cell.length_a   1.000
_cell.length_b   1.000
_cell.length_c   1.000
_cell.angle_alpha   90.00
_cell.angle_beta   90.00
_cell.angle_gamma   90.00
#
_symmetry.space_group_name_H-M   'P 1'
#
loop_
_entity.id
_entity.type
_entity.pdbx_description
1 polymer ?
#
loop_
_entity_poly.entity_id
_entity_poly.type
_entity_poly.pdbx_seq_one_letter_code
_entity_poly.pdbx_strand_id
1 'polypeptide(L)'
;MASRRDQLHSYQFMIQRVVAALVMRETDPAQSPFRRAAGASFAGIMIGVIVIAGFAIYGLWKPGGNLAWKEWSDSNNGQAVVVVEEEAGATYVYMNHKLYPMENITSALLVGNTDQRTREPYYVSSNSLATDGLGISRGPKLGIRGAPDSLPGEQHIVDSDWTLCSQPEYSESGDTDKLETVLVVGDAGLSDEQHLAGESVMLVEEESTSQKYLIYQNHRFKISAE
;
A
#
# COMPACT_ATOMS: atom_id res chain seq x y z
N MET A 1 -46.94 -5.48 -60.02
CA MET A 1 -46.90 -4.50 -58.91
C MET A 1 -45.44 -4.22 -58.60
N ALA A 2 -45.02 -2.96 -58.51
CA ALA A 2 -43.65 -2.63 -58.13
C ALA A 2 -43.38 -3.15 -56.72
N SER A 3 -42.21 -3.74 -56.50
CA SER A 3 -41.85 -4.29 -55.19
C SER A 3 -41.53 -3.15 -54.20
N ARG A 4 -41.63 -3.40 -52.89
CA ARG A 4 -41.21 -2.41 -51.87
C ARG A 4 -39.74 -2.00 -52.02
N ARG A 5 -38.91 -2.89 -52.55
CA ARG A 5 -37.51 -2.62 -52.88
C ARG A 5 -37.39 -1.58 -53.99
N ASP A 6 -38.20 -1.69 -55.05
CA ASP A 6 -38.19 -0.72 -56.15
C ASP A 6 -38.64 0.67 -55.69
N GLN A 7 -39.64 0.72 -54.80
CA GLN A 7 -40.07 1.97 -54.17
C GLN A 7 -38.92 2.62 -53.38
N LEU A 8 -38.18 1.85 -52.56
CA LEU A 8 -37.01 2.36 -51.83
C LEU A 8 -35.90 2.87 -52.76
N HIS A 9 -35.60 2.15 -53.85
CA HIS A 9 -34.59 2.59 -54.82
C HIS A 9 -35.01 3.89 -55.52
N SER A 10 -36.29 4.00 -55.92
CA SER A 10 -36.81 5.23 -56.55
C SER A 10 -36.76 6.44 -55.61
N TYR A 11 -37.08 6.22 -54.33
CA TYR A 11 -37.02 7.25 -53.29
C TYR A 11 -35.58 7.68 -52.99
N GLN A 12 -34.65 6.73 -52.85
CA GLN A 12 -33.22 7.01 -52.65
C GLN A 12 -32.64 7.80 -53.83
N PHE A 13 -33.01 7.44 -55.06
CA PHE A 13 -32.58 8.16 -56.26
C PHE A 13 -33.10 9.60 -56.28
N MET A 14 -34.37 9.83 -55.92
CA MET A 14 -34.94 11.17 -55.83
C MET A 14 -34.21 12.03 -54.79
N ILE A 15 -33.92 11.48 -53.60
CA ILE A 15 -33.15 12.18 -52.57
C ILE A 15 -31.74 12.50 -53.04
N GLN A 16 -31.05 11.55 -53.67
CA GLN A 16 -29.68 11.75 -54.16
C GLN A 16 -29.60 12.92 -55.15
N ARG A 17 -30.61 13.08 -56.02
CA ARG A 17 -30.68 14.20 -56.97
C ARG A 17 -30.94 15.55 -56.30
N VAL A 18 -31.82 15.61 -55.30
CA VAL A 18 -32.07 16.84 -54.53
C VAL A 18 -30.81 17.27 -53.78
N VAL A 19 -30.10 16.32 -53.15
CA VAL A 19 -28.83 16.57 -52.45
C VAL A 19 -27.74 17.00 -53.42
N ALA A 20 -27.62 16.35 -54.57
CA ALA A 20 -26.67 16.73 -55.61
C ALA A 20 -26.94 18.16 -56.14
N ALA A 21 -28.20 18.52 -56.38
CA ALA A 21 -28.57 19.85 -56.85
C ALA A 21 -28.22 20.95 -55.85
N LEU A 22 -28.31 20.67 -54.54
CA LEU A 22 -27.93 21.62 -53.49
C LEU A 22 -26.41 21.73 -53.31
N VAL A 23 -25.68 20.62 -53.36
CA VAL A 23 -24.23 20.58 -53.06
C VAL A 23 -23.36 20.89 -54.29
N MET A 24 -23.70 20.33 -55.44
CA MET A 24 -22.95 20.45 -56.69
C MET A 24 -23.57 21.47 -57.67
N ARG A 25 -24.76 22.03 -57.37
CA ARG A 25 -25.52 22.92 -58.27
C ARG A 25 -25.96 22.27 -59.59
N GLU A 26 -25.94 20.94 -59.66
CA GLU A 26 -26.32 20.13 -60.83
C GLU A 26 -27.27 19.00 -60.41
N THR A 27 -28.29 18.71 -61.23
CA THR A 27 -29.35 17.72 -60.90
C THR A 27 -29.03 16.29 -61.33
N ASP A 28 -27.95 16.09 -62.09
CA ASP A 28 -27.49 14.79 -62.60
C ASP A 28 -25.96 14.73 -62.77
N PRO A 29 -25.18 14.73 -61.67
CA PRO A 29 -23.73 14.64 -61.75
C PRO A 29 -23.26 13.22 -62.09
N ALA A 30 -22.24 13.10 -62.95
CA ALA A 30 -21.67 11.80 -63.37
C ALA A 30 -21.08 10.97 -62.21
N GLN A 31 -20.75 11.59 -61.07
CA GLN A 31 -20.35 10.92 -59.84
C GLN A 31 -21.03 11.59 -58.64
N SER A 32 -21.50 10.80 -57.67
CA SER A 32 -22.15 11.37 -56.49
C SER A 32 -21.16 12.16 -55.63
N PRO A 33 -21.56 13.34 -55.11
CA PRO A 33 -20.68 14.26 -54.41
C PRO A 33 -20.01 13.65 -53.18
N PHE A 34 -20.72 12.77 -52.48
CA PHE A 34 -20.24 12.11 -51.28
C PHE A 34 -19.63 10.74 -51.54
N ARG A 35 -19.50 10.25 -52.78
CA ARG A 35 -19.00 8.88 -53.02
C ARG A 35 -17.62 8.65 -52.41
N ARG A 36 -16.70 9.60 -52.62
CA ARG A 36 -15.33 9.54 -52.09
C ARG A 36 -15.29 9.77 -50.58
N ALA A 37 -16.04 10.77 -50.09
CA ALA A 37 -16.10 11.08 -48.66
C ALA A 37 -16.75 9.94 -47.85
N ALA A 38 -17.91 9.45 -48.27
CA ALA A 38 -18.61 8.34 -47.64
C ALA A 38 -17.80 7.04 -47.71
N GLY A 39 -17.14 6.76 -48.86
CA GLY A 39 -16.23 5.63 -48.99
C GLY A 39 -15.03 5.73 -48.06
N ALA A 40 -14.41 6.90 -47.95
CA ALA A 40 -13.28 7.15 -47.05
C ALA A 40 -13.69 7.07 -45.57
N SER A 41 -14.85 7.62 -45.19
CA SER A 41 -15.40 7.52 -43.84
C SER A 41 -15.72 6.07 -43.47
N PHE A 42 -16.34 5.31 -44.38
CA PHE A 42 -16.63 3.89 -44.16
C PHE A 42 -15.34 3.07 -43.99
N ALA A 43 -14.34 3.31 -44.85
CA ALA A 43 -13.03 2.68 -44.72
C ALA A 43 -12.35 3.04 -43.40
N GLY A 44 -12.40 4.31 -42.98
CA GLY A 44 -11.85 4.76 -41.70
C GLY A 44 -12.54 4.11 -40.49
N ILE A 45 -13.88 4.00 -40.52
CA ILE A 45 -14.64 3.28 -39.48
C ILE A 45 -14.23 1.82 -39.41
N MET A 46 -14.11 1.14 -40.56
CA MET A 46 -13.67 -0.26 -40.60
C MET A 46 -12.27 -0.44 -40.02
N ILE A 47 -11.32 0.43 -40.36
CA ILE A 47 -9.98 0.41 -39.76
C ILE A 47 -10.06 0.66 -38.25
N GLY A 48 -10.85 1.63 -37.80
CA GLY A 48 -11.05 1.91 -36.38
C GLY A 48 -11.60 0.71 -35.60
N VAL A 49 -12.59 0.01 -36.15
CA VAL A 49 -13.13 -1.23 -35.58
C VAL A 49 -12.07 -2.32 -35.49
N ILE A 50 -11.25 -2.50 -36.54
CA ILE A 50 -10.16 -3.49 -36.54
C ILE A 50 -9.12 -3.15 -35.45
N VAL A 51 -8.76 -1.88 -35.31
CA VAL A 51 -7.81 -1.43 -34.28
C VAL A 51 -8.37 -1.67 -32.88
N ILE A 52 -9.62 -1.30 -32.62
CA ILE A 52 -10.29 -1.55 -31.34
C ILE A 52 -10.35 -3.05 -31.05
N ALA A 53 -10.72 -3.87 -32.03
CA ALA A 53 -10.73 -5.33 -31.89
C ALA A 53 -9.34 -5.89 -31.59
N GLY A 54 -8.30 -5.37 -32.25
CA GLY A 54 -6.91 -5.74 -31.98
C GLY A 54 -6.49 -5.44 -30.54
N PHE A 55 -6.79 -4.24 -30.04
CA PHE A 55 -6.52 -3.88 -28.65
C PHE A 55 -7.34 -4.71 -27.66
N ALA A 56 -8.61 -5.00 -27.97
CA ALA A 56 -9.46 -5.84 -27.13
C ALA A 56 -8.90 -7.27 -27.02
N ILE A 57 -8.50 -7.89 -28.14
CA ILE A 57 -7.88 -9.21 -28.15
C ILE A 57 -6.55 -9.20 -27.39
N TYR A 58 -5.72 -8.18 -27.60
CA TYR A 58 -4.44 -8.04 -26.90
C TYR A 58 -4.63 -7.90 -25.38
N GLY A 59 -5.59 -7.08 -24.94
CA GLY A 59 -5.92 -6.91 -23.52
C GLY A 59 -6.46 -8.18 -22.85
N LEU A 60 -7.20 -9.01 -23.59
CA LEU A 60 -7.63 -10.33 -23.11
C LEU A 60 -6.47 -11.33 -23.00
N TRP A 61 -5.46 -11.22 -23.87
CA TRP A 61 -4.34 -12.15 -23.88
C TRP A 61 -3.27 -11.82 -22.82
N LYS A 62 -3.09 -10.53 -22.53
CA LYS A 62 -2.24 -10.02 -21.44
C LYS A 62 -3.15 -9.31 -20.43
N PRO A 63 -3.90 -10.06 -19.58
CA PRO A 63 -4.71 -9.45 -18.54
C PRO A 63 -3.80 -8.58 -17.68
N GLY A 64 -4.09 -7.28 -17.66
CA GLY A 64 -3.30 -6.27 -16.98
C GLY A 64 -3.33 -6.50 -15.47
N GLY A 65 -2.38 -7.29 -14.99
CA GLY A 65 -1.97 -7.31 -13.59
C GLY A 65 -0.59 -6.70 -13.49
N ASN A 66 -0.33 -5.94 -12.42
CA ASN A 66 1.03 -5.50 -12.12
C ASN A 66 1.80 -6.76 -11.68
N LEU A 67 2.47 -7.44 -12.61
CA LEU A 67 3.29 -8.64 -12.37
C LEU A 67 4.76 -8.30 -12.15
N ALA A 68 5.10 -7.01 -12.01
CA ALA A 68 6.48 -6.56 -11.84
C ALA A 68 7.14 -7.19 -10.60
N TRP A 69 6.35 -7.44 -9.53
CA TRP A 69 6.82 -8.14 -8.33
C TRP A 69 7.25 -9.59 -8.63
N LYS A 70 6.51 -10.29 -9.50
CA LYS A 70 6.80 -11.67 -9.91
C LYS A 70 8.06 -11.71 -10.77
N GLU A 71 8.09 -10.90 -11.82
CA GLU A 71 9.21 -10.83 -12.76
C GLU A 71 10.51 -10.45 -12.05
N TRP A 72 10.44 -9.54 -11.07
CA TRP A 72 11.59 -9.16 -10.27
C TRP A 72 12.10 -10.33 -9.41
N SER A 73 11.22 -11.01 -8.68
CA SER A 73 11.61 -12.14 -7.82
C SER A 73 12.19 -13.29 -8.65
N ASP A 74 11.55 -13.64 -9.76
CA ASP A 74 12.01 -14.70 -10.66
C ASP A 74 13.39 -14.35 -11.29
N SER A 75 13.67 -13.07 -11.56
CA SER A 75 14.98 -12.58 -12.04
C SER A 75 16.08 -12.59 -10.97
N ASN A 76 15.72 -12.41 -9.69
CA ASN A 76 16.65 -12.35 -8.57
C ASN A 76 16.73 -13.69 -7.80
N ASN A 77 16.78 -14.82 -8.52
CA ASN A 77 16.88 -16.17 -7.94
C ASN A 77 15.78 -16.51 -6.91
N GLY A 78 14.58 -15.97 -7.07
CA GLY A 78 13.44 -16.25 -6.18
C GLY A 78 13.49 -15.54 -4.84
N GLN A 79 14.24 -14.43 -4.74
CA GLN A 79 14.25 -13.56 -3.56
C GLN A 79 12.84 -13.15 -3.14
N ALA A 80 12.66 -13.01 -1.82
CA ALA A 80 11.38 -12.65 -1.23
C ALA A 80 10.98 -11.20 -1.59
N VAL A 81 9.74 -11.01 -2.01
CA VAL A 81 9.17 -9.70 -2.32
C VAL A 81 7.91 -9.47 -1.51
N VAL A 82 7.81 -8.30 -0.89
CA VAL A 82 6.59 -7.87 -0.20
C VAL A 82 5.62 -7.27 -1.21
N VAL A 83 4.39 -7.76 -1.18
CA VAL A 83 3.30 -7.32 -2.05
C VAL A 83 2.08 -7.03 -1.18
N VAL A 84 1.47 -5.86 -1.36
CA VAL A 84 0.31 -5.40 -0.60
C VAL A 84 -0.86 -5.20 -1.55
N GLU A 85 -2.01 -5.77 -1.18
CA GLU A 85 -3.27 -5.57 -1.88
C GLU A 85 -3.80 -4.17 -1.61
N GLU A 86 -4.03 -3.37 -2.67
CA GLU A 86 -4.50 -1.99 -2.55
C GLU A 86 -5.91 -1.88 -1.96
N GLU A 87 -6.79 -2.85 -2.28
CA GLU A 87 -8.20 -2.79 -1.91
C GLU A 87 -8.45 -3.20 -0.45
N ALA A 88 -7.81 -4.27 0.00
CA ALA A 88 -8.02 -4.84 1.34
C ALA A 88 -6.86 -4.58 2.32
N GLY A 89 -5.72 -4.08 1.84
CA GLY A 89 -4.50 -3.95 2.64
C GLY A 89 -3.86 -5.30 3.03
N ALA A 90 -4.35 -6.41 2.47
CA ALA A 90 -3.82 -7.73 2.77
C ALA A 90 -2.36 -7.82 2.30
N THR A 91 -1.48 -8.26 3.21
CA THR A 91 -0.05 -8.32 2.93
C THR A 91 0.38 -9.74 2.60
N TYR A 92 1.21 -9.87 1.57
CA TYR A 92 1.73 -11.13 1.08
C TYR A 92 3.25 -11.04 0.87
N VAL A 93 3.92 -12.18 0.98
CA VAL A 93 5.31 -12.34 0.54
C VAL A 93 5.36 -13.36 -0.58
N TYR A 94 5.88 -12.96 -1.72
CA TYR A 94 6.16 -13.88 -2.82
C TYR A 94 7.61 -14.37 -2.73
N MET A 95 7.79 -15.67 -2.61
CA MET A 95 9.10 -16.33 -2.60
C MET A 95 8.96 -17.76 -3.10
N ASN A 96 9.99 -18.28 -3.78
CA ASN A 96 10.00 -19.67 -4.27
C ASN A 96 8.75 -20.05 -5.08
N HIS A 97 8.29 -19.15 -5.97
CA HIS A 97 7.09 -19.36 -6.80
C HIS A 97 5.78 -19.58 -6.03
N LYS A 98 5.71 -19.13 -4.78
CA LYS A 98 4.55 -19.28 -3.90
C LYS A 98 4.25 -17.97 -3.17
N LEU A 99 2.97 -17.68 -3.02
CA LEU A 99 2.47 -16.50 -2.32
C LEU A 99 2.11 -16.88 -0.88
N TYR A 100 2.80 -16.29 0.10
CA TYR A 100 2.54 -16.53 1.52
C TYR A 100 1.75 -15.36 2.10
N PRO A 101 0.51 -15.58 2.57
CA PRO A 101 -0.22 -14.55 3.31
C PRO A 101 0.50 -14.24 4.62
N MET A 102 0.63 -12.96 4.97
CA MET A 102 1.30 -12.54 6.19
C MET A 102 0.31 -12.07 7.26
N GLU A 103 0.68 -12.23 8.53
CA GLU A 103 -0.12 -11.75 9.67
C GLU A 103 -0.13 -10.22 9.75
N ASN A 104 1.00 -9.57 9.47
CA ASN A 104 1.20 -8.12 9.49
C ASN A 104 2.32 -7.71 8.53
N ILE A 105 2.38 -6.41 8.21
CA ILE A 105 3.40 -5.85 7.33
C ILE A 105 4.81 -5.98 7.92
N THR A 106 4.95 -5.88 9.25
CA THR A 106 6.25 -6.00 9.94
C THR A 106 6.86 -7.39 9.71
N SER A 107 6.06 -8.44 9.81
CA SER A 107 6.47 -9.82 9.54
C SER A 107 6.81 -10.02 8.06
N ALA A 108 6.05 -9.37 7.17
CA ALA A 108 6.31 -9.42 5.74
C ALA A 108 7.66 -8.76 5.39
N LEU A 109 7.92 -7.58 5.94
CA LEU A 109 9.19 -6.87 5.79
C LEU A 109 10.34 -7.65 6.42
N LEU A 110 10.15 -8.27 7.58
CA LEU A 110 11.20 -9.07 8.23
C LEU A 110 11.64 -10.27 7.36
N VAL A 111 10.68 -10.93 6.70
CA VAL A 111 10.97 -12.05 5.79
C VAL A 111 11.47 -11.56 4.43
N GLY A 112 10.92 -10.46 3.93
CA GLY A 112 11.25 -9.88 2.63
C GLY A 112 12.59 -9.14 2.60
N ASN A 113 13.07 -8.65 3.74
CA ASN A 113 14.24 -7.79 3.85
C ASN A 113 15.50 -8.54 4.29
N THR A 114 15.78 -9.68 3.64
CA THR A 114 16.98 -10.49 3.94
C THR A 114 18.28 -9.91 3.41
N ASP A 115 18.21 -8.93 2.51
CA ASP A 115 19.36 -8.19 2.00
C ASP A 115 18.98 -6.71 2.06
N GLN A 116 19.83 -5.85 2.62
CA GLN A 116 19.58 -4.44 2.99
C GLN A 116 19.22 -3.48 1.82
N ARG A 117 18.73 -4.01 0.70
CA ARG A 117 18.38 -3.30 -0.53
C ARG A 117 16.89 -3.40 -0.88
N THR A 118 16.02 -3.71 0.06
CA THR A 118 14.63 -4.01 -0.31
C THR A 118 13.77 -2.75 -0.37
N ARG A 119 13.64 -2.32 -1.62
CA ARG A 119 12.55 -1.57 -2.26
C ARG A 119 11.23 -1.50 -1.47
N GLU A 120 10.54 -0.37 -1.59
CA GLU A 120 9.16 -0.19 -1.11
C GLU A 120 8.25 -1.36 -1.56
N PRO A 121 7.27 -1.77 -0.71
CA PRO A 121 6.32 -2.80 -1.06
C PRO A 121 5.63 -2.53 -2.41
N TYR A 122 5.37 -3.59 -3.17
CA TYR A 122 4.58 -3.47 -4.38
C TYR A 122 3.11 -3.40 -4.03
N TYR A 123 2.47 -2.28 -4.33
CA TYR A 123 1.03 -2.13 -4.25
C TYR A 123 0.41 -2.62 -5.56
N VAL A 124 -0.51 -3.57 -5.43
CA VAL A 124 -1.17 -4.20 -6.58
C VAL A 124 -2.64 -4.43 -6.28
N SER A 125 -3.43 -4.50 -7.34
CA SER A 125 -4.84 -4.90 -7.23
C SER A 125 -4.98 -6.37 -6.83
N SER A 126 -6.08 -6.68 -6.16
CA SER A 126 -6.58 -8.02 -5.85
C SER A 126 -6.52 -8.99 -7.05
N ASN A 127 -6.87 -8.51 -8.25
CA ASN A 127 -6.81 -9.28 -9.50
C ASN A 127 -5.38 -9.66 -9.91
N SER A 128 -4.38 -8.85 -9.57
CA SER A 128 -2.97 -9.16 -9.84
C SER A 128 -2.45 -10.27 -8.93
N LEU A 129 -3.11 -10.50 -7.79
CA LEU A 129 -2.81 -11.57 -6.81
C LEU A 129 -3.66 -12.82 -7.02
N ALA A 130 -4.56 -12.81 -8.02
CA ALA A 130 -5.34 -13.97 -8.38
C ALA A 130 -4.39 -15.06 -8.89
N THR A 131 -4.29 -16.15 -8.14
CA THR A 131 -3.45 -17.30 -8.48
C THR A 131 -3.94 -18.03 -9.73
N ASP A 132 -5.22 -17.84 -10.05
CA ASP A 132 -5.92 -18.47 -11.16
C ASP A 132 -5.38 -17.91 -12.48
N GLY A 133 -4.74 -18.79 -13.27
CA GLY A 133 -4.12 -18.42 -14.55
C GLY A 133 -2.66 -17.96 -14.48
N LEU A 134 -2.11 -17.66 -13.29
CA LEU A 134 -0.70 -17.29 -13.11
C LEU A 134 0.22 -18.47 -12.74
N GLY A 135 -0.35 -19.63 -12.39
CA GLY A 135 0.39 -20.83 -11.99
C GLY A 135 1.05 -20.74 -10.61
N ILE A 136 0.63 -19.78 -9.79
CA ILE A 136 1.21 -19.52 -8.45
C ILE A 136 0.34 -20.22 -7.42
N SER A 137 0.95 -20.96 -6.48
CA SER A 137 0.21 -21.52 -5.34
C SER A 137 0.21 -20.54 -4.17
N ARG A 138 -0.84 -20.55 -3.35
CA ARG A 138 -0.78 -19.94 -2.01
C ARG A 138 -0.12 -20.90 -1.02
N GLY A 139 0.67 -20.36 -0.11
CA GLY A 139 1.26 -21.06 1.02
C GLY A 139 0.42 -20.91 2.30
N PRO A 140 0.85 -21.53 3.41
CA PRO A 140 0.27 -21.25 4.72
C PRO A 140 0.47 -19.78 5.11
N LYS A 141 -0.42 -19.27 5.97
CA LYS A 141 -0.26 -17.94 6.57
C LYS A 141 0.95 -17.94 7.52
N LEU A 142 1.82 -16.94 7.39
CA LEU A 142 3.04 -16.78 8.20
C LEU A 142 3.02 -15.44 8.95
N GLY A 143 3.76 -15.34 10.05
CA GLY A 143 3.99 -14.08 10.74
C GLY A 143 3.95 -14.17 12.27
N ILE A 144 4.34 -13.07 12.90
CA ILE A 144 4.40 -12.91 14.35
C ILE A 144 3.09 -12.28 14.81
N ARG A 145 2.29 -12.99 15.61
CA ARG A 145 1.04 -12.43 16.16
C ARG A 145 1.33 -11.25 17.07
N GLY A 146 0.55 -10.18 16.92
CA GLY A 146 0.67 -8.97 17.73
C GLY A 146 1.85 -8.06 17.36
N ALA A 147 2.61 -8.38 16.30
CA ALA A 147 3.56 -7.43 15.77
C ALA A 147 2.81 -6.24 15.12
N PRO A 148 3.39 -5.03 15.12
CA PRO A 148 2.71 -3.84 14.61
C PRO A 148 2.33 -3.94 13.13
N ASP A 149 1.20 -3.34 12.77
CA ASP A 149 0.73 -3.23 11.39
C ASP A 149 1.25 -1.96 10.67
N SER A 150 1.95 -1.10 11.40
CA SER A 150 2.58 0.10 10.86
C SER A 150 3.95 0.28 11.49
N LEU A 151 4.96 0.53 10.68
CA LEU A 151 6.28 0.93 11.14
C LEU A 151 6.45 2.44 10.94
N PRO A 152 7.05 3.16 11.89
CA PRO A 152 7.39 4.56 11.68
C PRO A 152 8.39 4.67 10.52
N GLY A 153 8.26 5.72 9.73
CA GLY A 153 9.32 6.09 8.77
C GLY A 153 10.60 6.51 9.49
N GLU A 154 11.73 6.53 8.79
CA GLU A 154 13.05 6.82 9.37
C GLU A 154 13.06 8.15 10.16
N GLN A 155 12.38 9.18 9.67
CA GLN A 155 12.26 10.50 10.31
C GLN A 155 11.39 10.54 11.57
N HIS A 156 10.68 9.45 11.89
CA HIS A 156 9.79 9.33 13.05
C HIS A 156 10.34 8.33 14.09
N ILE A 157 11.61 7.95 13.96
CA ILE A 157 12.31 7.18 14.98
C ILE A 157 12.64 8.13 16.13
N VAL A 158 12.28 7.71 17.36
CA VAL A 158 12.56 8.48 18.57
C VAL A 158 13.96 8.09 19.05
N ASP A 159 14.93 8.97 18.79
CA ASP A 159 16.34 8.83 19.22
C ASP A 159 16.64 9.54 20.56
N SER A 160 15.62 10.07 21.23
CA SER A 160 15.77 10.80 22.48
C SER A 160 15.99 9.86 23.67
N ASP A 161 16.51 10.43 24.75
CA ASP A 161 16.60 9.75 26.03
C ASP A 161 15.23 9.28 26.55
N TRP A 162 15.27 8.34 27.48
CA TRP A 162 14.10 7.91 28.23
C TRP A 162 14.28 8.27 29.71
N THR A 163 13.18 8.61 30.36
CA THR A 163 13.13 8.98 31.77
C THR A 163 12.18 8.06 32.51
N LEU A 164 12.62 7.54 33.66
CA LEU A 164 11.76 6.78 34.57
C LEU A 164 11.53 7.59 35.85
N CYS A 165 10.27 7.92 36.13
CA CYS A 165 9.87 8.62 37.34
C CYS A 165 9.11 7.67 38.25
N SER A 166 9.43 7.68 39.54
CA SER A 166 8.69 6.94 40.56
C SER A 166 8.23 7.90 41.65
N GLN A 167 6.92 7.94 41.90
CA GLN A 167 6.30 8.84 42.89
C GLN A 167 5.62 8.01 43.98
N PRO A 168 6.08 8.09 45.24
CA PRO A 168 5.38 7.48 46.36
C PRO A 168 4.11 8.28 46.71
N GLU A 169 3.01 7.58 46.91
CA GLU A 169 1.78 8.09 47.51
C GLU A 169 1.80 7.77 49.02
N TYR A 170 1.69 8.81 49.84
CA TYR A 170 1.72 8.69 51.30
C TYR A 170 0.30 8.70 51.86
N SER A 171 -0.01 7.75 52.75
CA SER A 171 -1.23 7.71 53.55
C SER A 171 -1.32 8.88 54.53
N GLU A 172 -2.51 9.13 55.10
CA GLU A 172 -2.69 10.13 56.18
C GLU A 172 -1.80 9.85 57.42
N SER A 173 -1.39 8.59 57.61
CA SER A 173 -0.45 8.16 58.66
C SER A 173 1.02 8.41 58.33
N GLY A 174 1.35 8.85 57.11
CA GLY A 174 2.73 9.09 56.66
C GLY A 174 3.46 7.84 56.13
N ASP A 175 2.80 6.68 56.13
CA ASP A 175 3.30 5.47 55.48
C ASP A 175 3.09 5.53 53.96
N THR A 176 4.02 4.99 53.19
CA THR A 176 3.88 4.84 51.74
C THR A 176 2.80 3.79 51.44
N ASP A 177 1.69 4.21 50.85
CA ASP A 177 0.56 3.34 50.52
C ASP A 177 0.70 2.71 49.13
N LYS A 178 1.20 3.50 48.16
CA LYS A 178 1.42 3.07 46.77
C LYS A 178 2.64 3.72 46.16
N LEU A 179 3.21 3.07 45.16
CA LEU A 179 4.28 3.62 44.32
C LEU A 179 3.80 3.63 42.88
N GLU A 180 3.66 4.81 42.29
CA GLU A 180 3.37 4.96 40.86
C GLU A 180 4.69 5.14 40.10
N THR A 181 4.87 4.36 39.02
CA THR A 181 6.05 4.46 38.16
C THR A 181 5.63 4.77 36.74
N VAL A 182 6.23 5.80 36.15
CA VAL A 182 5.96 6.27 34.80
C VAL A 182 7.25 6.23 33.98
N LEU A 183 7.20 5.58 32.82
CA LEU A 183 8.24 5.64 31.80
C LEU A 183 7.85 6.66 30.74
N VAL A 184 8.69 7.67 30.56
CA VAL A 184 8.56 8.65 29.49
C VAL A 184 9.65 8.37 28.46
N VAL A 185 9.24 8.14 27.21
CA VAL A 185 10.14 8.01 26.06
C VAL A 185 10.01 9.28 25.24
N GLY A 186 11.06 10.09 25.17
CA GLY A 186 10.93 11.46 24.67
C GLY A 186 11.52 12.51 25.61
N ASP A 187 11.41 13.77 25.19
CA ASP A 187 11.60 14.89 26.09
C ASP A 187 10.52 14.85 27.18
N ALA A 188 10.96 14.62 28.42
CA ALA A 188 10.10 14.62 29.60
C ALA A 188 9.74 16.03 30.08
N GLY A 189 10.21 17.08 29.38
CA GLY A 189 9.99 18.48 29.75
C GLY A 189 10.64 18.84 31.08
N LEU A 190 11.69 18.09 31.45
CA LEU A 190 12.40 18.30 32.71
C LEU A 190 13.36 19.48 32.55
N SER A 191 13.34 20.40 33.52
CA SER A 191 14.34 21.47 33.62
C SER A 191 15.56 20.97 34.39
N ASP A 192 16.73 21.57 34.15
CA ASP A 192 17.98 21.24 34.86
C ASP A 192 17.85 21.36 36.40
N GLU A 193 16.85 22.09 36.88
CA GLU A 193 16.52 22.31 38.30
C GLU A 193 15.95 21.07 39.01
N GLN A 194 15.62 19.99 38.28
CA GLN A 194 15.03 18.75 38.82
C GLN A 194 16.06 17.63 39.06
N HIS A 195 17.35 17.89 38.82
CA HIS A 195 18.40 17.01 39.31
C HIS A 195 18.47 17.11 40.84
N LEU A 196 18.80 16.00 41.52
CA LEU A 196 19.28 16.04 42.91
C LEU A 196 20.58 16.85 42.93
N ALA A 197 20.47 18.17 42.97
CA ALA A 197 21.59 19.09 42.86
C ALA A 197 22.32 19.18 44.21
N GLY A 198 23.65 19.29 44.15
CA GLY A 198 24.51 19.49 45.32
C GLY A 198 24.65 18.27 46.23
N GLU A 199 24.41 18.47 47.53
CA GLU A 199 24.55 17.47 48.61
C GLU A 199 23.24 16.74 48.93
N SER A 200 22.24 16.85 48.05
CA SER A 200 20.90 16.26 48.26
C SER A 200 20.95 14.73 48.18
N VAL A 201 20.44 14.06 49.20
CA VAL A 201 20.37 12.59 49.29
C VAL A 201 18.93 12.14 49.49
N MET A 202 18.54 11.04 48.86
CA MET A 202 17.24 10.41 49.09
C MET A 202 17.43 9.05 49.74
N LEU A 203 16.82 8.84 50.90
CA LEU A 203 16.76 7.52 51.53
C LEU A 203 15.55 6.79 50.96
N VAL A 204 15.79 5.58 50.44
CA VAL A 204 14.74 4.70 49.92
C VAL A 204 14.85 3.33 50.58
N GLU A 205 13.71 2.67 50.72
CA GLU A 205 13.64 1.29 51.20
C GLU A 205 13.07 0.42 50.09
N GLU A 206 13.74 -0.69 49.81
CA GLU A 206 13.24 -1.66 48.84
C GLU A 206 12.13 -2.51 49.48
N GLU A 207 10.92 -2.43 48.93
CA GLU A 207 9.74 -3.12 49.47
C GLU A 207 9.92 -4.64 49.58
N SER A 208 10.64 -5.26 48.63
CA SER A 208 10.80 -6.73 48.58
C SER A 208 11.79 -7.29 49.61
N THR A 209 12.76 -6.49 50.05
CA THR A 209 13.86 -6.95 50.92
C THR A 209 13.96 -6.18 52.23
N SER A 210 13.16 -5.11 52.40
CA SER A 210 13.31 -4.11 53.47
C SER A 210 14.73 -3.52 53.57
N GLN A 211 15.49 -3.58 52.48
CA GLN A 211 16.86 -3.09 52.43
C GLN A 211 16.86 -1.59 52.16
N LYS A 212 17.56 -0.84 53.01
CA LYS A 212 17.72 0.61 52.85
C LYS A 212 18.86 0.95 51.91
N TYR A 213 18.59 1.90 51.01
CA TYR A 213 19.54 2.45 50.06
C TYR A 213 19.54 3.97 50.13
N LEU A 214 20.71 4.56 49.92
CA LEU A 214 20.89 5.99 49.74
C LEU A 214 21.07 6.28 48.25
N ILE A 215 20.23 7.12 47.68
CA ILE A 215 20.38 7.62 46.31
C ILE A 215 21.12 8.96 46.35
N TYR A 216 22.26 9.00 45.67
CA TYR A 216 23.12 10.18 45.59
C TYR A 216 23.87 10.20 44.27
N GLN A 217 23.87 11.34 43.56
CA GLN A 217 24.58 11.55 42.29
C GLN A 217 24.41 10.39 41.29
N ASN A 218 23.17 9.96 41.03
CA ASN A 218 22.85 8.86 40.11
C ASN A 218 23.42 7.48 40.52
N HIS A 219 23.79 7.31 41.78
CA HIS A 219 24.21 6.04 42.36
C HIS A 219 23.30 5.63 43.52
N ARG A 220 23.17 4.31 43.74
CA ARG A 220 22.54 3.74 44.93
C ARG A 220 23.60 3.11 45.83
N PHE A 221 23.59 3.47 47.11
CA PHE A 221 24.50 2.93 48.12
C PHE A 221 23.71 2.14 49.17
N LYS A 222 24.08 0.89 49.41
CA LYS A 222 23.43 0.05 50.41
C LYS A 222 23.79 0.53 51.81
N ILE A 223 22.80 0.74 52.66
CA ILE A 223 23.01 1.05 54.08
C ILE A 223 22.74 -0.22 54.89
N SER A 224 23.75 -0.73 55.60
CA SER A 224 23.54 -1.74 56.62
C SER A 224 23.11 -1.05 57.91
N ALA A 225 22.01 -1.48 58.51
CA ALA A 225 21.73 -1.11 59.89
C ALA A 225 22.72 -1.87 60.80
N GLU A 226 23.45 -1.14 61.64
CA GLU A 226 24.10 -1.70 62.84
C GLU A 226 23.08 -1.79 63.99
#